data_AF-A0A2G6H695-F1
#
_entry.id   AF-A0A2G6H695-F1
#
_cell.length_a   1.000
_cell.length_b   1.000
_cell.length_c   1.000
_cell.angle_alpha   90.00
_cell.angle_beta   90.00
_cell.angle_gamma   90.00
#
_symmetry.space_group_name_H-M   'P 1'
#
loop_
_entity.id
_entity.type
_entity.pdbx_description
1 polymer ?
#
loop_
_entity_poly.entity_id
_entity_poly.type
_entity_poly.pdbx_seq_one_letter_code
_entity_poly.pdbx_strand_id
1 'polypeptide(L)'
;MSFIWRNYITFEIKFEAMKYCYFLMVLCLWLLVSCEQPEDPPSNNFPYLTVDYRFSDPEVSVYSRHLAVTSDNGAVIYTGETKGETTNHIYNRATSYVKPLVQMTTADSTALAGYAVDLDGEDRVYYHQLYQVKEDSVVHRIYRADLTMNLGSPPPEVVCSFDHLLVGFSEEGSSAADHLTVSSDGLTFIIGWNEVGFYYLDLRGDEPISSILKDVVEAVFFPDGIRYVYADGLDNIYLASIGEHEPEYIGNGRHISVSEDGKVAWVKNQLLHLYDVDTKKITQYNPPKNVASAQDLMNATLSPDGRHLAFRSYDHLDSDIVFCSLP
;
A
#
# COMPACT_ATOMS: atom_id res chain seq x y z
N MET A 1 64.81 -34.06 -33.52
CA MET A 1 63.79 -34.66 -32.64
C MET A 1 63.17 -33.68 -31.63
N SER A 2 63.14 -32.35 -31.85
CA SER A 2 62.44 -31.41 -30.93
C SER A 2 61.27 -30.63 -31.54
N PHE A 3 61.05 -30.69 -32.86
CA PHE A 3 59.99 -29.92 -33.52
C PHE A 3 58.63 -30.64 -33.53
N ILE A 4 58.62 -31.98 -33.53
CA ILE A 4 57.39 -32.78 -33.62
C ILE A 4 56.65 -32.82 -32.26
N TRP A 5 57.39 -32.82 -31.14
CA TRP A 5 56.79 -32.82 -29.80
C TRP A 5 56.07 -31.51 -29.44
N ARG A 6 56.57 -30.37 -29.92
CA ARG A 6 55.96 -29.06 -29.62
C ARG A 6 54.60 -28.88 -30.30
N ASN A 7 54.43 -29.40 -31.51
CA ASN A 7 53.17 -29.33 -32.24
C ASN A 7 52.09 -30.26 -31.65
N TYR A 8 52.47 -31.39 -31.06
CA TYR A 8 51.52 -32.32 -30.43
C TYR A 8 50.91 -31.72 -29.16
N ILE A 9 51.73 -31.13 -28.28
CA ILE A 9 51.27 -30.46 -27.04
C ILE A 9 50.37 -29.26 -27.35
N THR A 10 50.67 -28.51 -28.42
CA THR A 10 49.85 -27.34 -28.81
C THR A 10 48.48 -27.75 -29.38
N PHE A 11 48.35 -28.98 -29.91
CA PHE A 11 47.10 -29.50 -30.44
C PHE A 11 46.16 -30.02 -29.34
N GLU A 12 46.69 -30.69 -28.31
CA GLU A 12 45.90 -31.14 -27.15
C GLU A 12 45.34 -29.97 -26.33
N ILE A 13 46.13 -28.92 -26.11
CA ILE A 13 45.67 -27.74 -25.35
C ILE A 13 44.52 -27.01 -26.07
N LYS A 14 44.56 -26.96 -27.41
CA LYS A 14 43.47 -26.38 -28.20
C LYS A 14 42.21 -27.23 -28.17
N PHE A 15 42.34 -28.55 -28.08
CA PHE A 15 41.20 -29.46 -28.05
C PHE A 15 40.43 -29.39 -26.72
N GLU A 16 41.15 -29.28 -25.59
CA GLU A 16 40.51 -29.12 -24.27
C GLU A 16 39.86 -27.73 -24.08
N ALA A 17 40.50 -26.67 -24.57
CA ALA A 17 39.90 -25.33 -24.55
C ALA A 17 38.58 -25.27 -25.36
N MET A 18 38.53 -25.99 -26.48
CA MET A 18 37.36 -26.03 -27.36
C MET A 18 36.18 -26.82 -26.74
N LYS A 19 36.46 -27.88 -25.96
CA LYS A 19 35.44 -28.58 -25.17
C LYS A 19 34.86 -27.67 -24.08
N TYR A 20 35.69 -26.89 -23.42
CA TYR A 20 35.25 -25.94 -22.38
C TYR A 20 34.34 -24.86 -22.96
N CYS A 21 34.69 -24.29 -24.11
CA CYS A 21 33.85 -23.33 -24.81
C CYS A 21 32.52 -23.94 -25.28
N TYR A 22 32.53 -25.17 -25.78
CA TYR A 22 31.30 -25.86 -26.20
C TYR A 22 30.38 -26.16 -24.99
N PHE A 23 30.95 -26.59 -23.87
CA PHE A 23 30.20 -26.81 -22.62
C PHE A 23 29.59 -25.52 -22.08
N LEU A 24 30.35 -24.42 -22.05
CA LEU A 24 29.85 -23.10 -21.63
C LEU A 24 28.73 -22.59 -22.55
N MET A 25 28.86 -22.82 -23.85
CA MET A 25 27.86 -22.40 -24.82
C MET A 25 26.56 -23.21 -24.68
N VAL A 26 26.64 -24.53 -24.43
CA VAL A 26 25.49 -25.39 -24.13
C VAL A 26 24.85 -25.01 -22.79
N LEU A 27 25.66 -24.67 -21.78
CA LEU A 27 25.17 -24.19 -20.47
C LEU A 27 24.43 -22.85 -20.59
N CYS A 28 24.97 -21.90 -21.36
CA CYS A 28 24.30 -20.62 -21.64
C CYS A 28 23.02 -20.82 -22.46
N LEU A 29 22.99 -21.74 -23.42
CA LEU A 29 21.77 -22.10 -24.15
C LEU A 29 20.72 -22.73 -23.24
N TRP A 30 21.11 -23.59 -22.28
CA TRP A 30 20.20 -24.13 -21.28
C TRP A 30 19.65 -23.07 -20.33
N LEU A 31 20.49 -22.12 -19.90
CA LEU A 31 20.07 -21.01 -19.03
C LEU A 31 19.16 -20.01 -19.76
N LEU A 32 19.28 -19.85 -21.07
CA LEU A 32 18.42 -18.97 -21.88
C LEU A 32 17.11 -19.64 -22.34
N VAL A 33 17.05 -20.98 -22.38
CA VAL A 33 15.85 -21.74 -22.79
C VAL A 33 14.93 -22.07 -21.61
N SER A 34 15.38 -21.87 -20.36
CA SER A 34 14.55 -22.06 -19.16
C SER A 34 13.90 -20.76 -18.66
N CYS A 35 13.44 -19.92 -19.59
CA CYS A 35 12.29 -19.04 -19.32
C CYS A 35 11.01 -19.84 -19.61
N GLU A 36 10.85 -20.99 -18.95
CA GLU A 36 9.50 -21.49 -18.73
C GLU A 36 8.85 -20.47 -17.81
N GLN A 37 7.83 -19.78 -18.31
CA GLN A 37 6.89 -19.11 -17.41
C GLN A 37 6.54 -20.12 -16.31
N PRO A 38 6.64 -19.76 -15.02
CA PRO A 38 6.22 -20.65 -13.96
C PRO A 38 4.82 -21.13 -14.32
N GLU A 39 4.64 -22.45 -14.42
CA GLU A 39 3.31 -23.03 -14.62
C GLU A 39 2.38 -22.41 -13.58
N ASP A 40 1.33 -21.74 -14.06
CA ASP A 40 0.33 -21.16 -13.18
C ASP A 40 -0.09 -22.25 -12.17
N PRO A 41 -0.09 -21.96 -10.86
CA PRO A 41 -0.51 -22.93 -9.87
C PRO A 41 -1.90 -23.47 -10.28
N PRO A 42 -2.16 -24.78 -10.12
CA PRO A 42 -3.40 -25.38 -10.58
C PRO A 42 -4.59 -24.58 -10.07
N SER A 43 -5.33 -23.99 -11.01
CA SER A 43 -6.33 -22.92 -10.84
C SER A 43 -7.54 -23.27 -9.95
N ASN A 44 -7.54 -24.45 -9.34
CA ASN A 44 -8.62 -25.02 -8.56
C ASN A 44 -8.39 -25.06 -7.04
N ASN A 45 -7.21 -24.66 -6.54
CA ASN A 45 -6.96 -24.69 -5.09
C ASN A 45 -7.40 -23.42 -4.36
N PHE A 46 -7.60 -22.32 -5.09
CA PHE A 46 -7.94 -21.01 -4.52
C PHE A 46 -9.19 -20.44 -5.17
N PRO A 47 -10.24 -20.11 -4.40
CA PRO A 47 -11.43 -19.50 -4.97
C PRO A 47 -11.13 -18.09 -5.50
N TYR A 48 -11.93 -17.64 -6.47
CA TYR A 48 -11.78 -16.32 -7.08
C TYR A 48 -12.60 -15.27 -6.33
N LEU A 49 -12.10 -14.05 -6.24
CA LEU A 49 -12.88 -12.88 -5.82
C LEU A 49 -14.05 -12.64 -6.79
N THR A 50 -15.22 -12.33 -6.25
CA THR A 50 -16.43 -12.03 -7.05
C THR A 50 -16.54 -10.52 -7.21
N VAL A 51 -16.51 -10.00 -8.45
CA VAL A 51 -16.67 -8.55 -8.68
C VAL A 51 -18.12 -8.15 -8.41
N ASP A 52 -18.30 -7.21 -7.49
CA ASP A 52 -19.61 -6.60 -7.23
C ASP A 52 -19.76 -5.29 -7.99
N TYR A 53 -18.73 -4.44 -7.93
CA TYR A 53 -18.74 -3.13 -8.59
C TYR A 53 -17.41 -2.79 -9.24
N ARG A 54 -17.50 -2.04 -10.35
CA ARG A 54 -16.37 -1.40 -11.01
C ARG A 54 -16.68 0.09 -11.12
N PHE A 55 -15.94 0.91 -10.39
CA PHE A 55 -16.07 2.35 -10.42
C PHE A 55 -15.17 2.89 -11.52
N SER A 56 -15.75 3.19 -12.68
CA SER A 56 -15.04 3.86 -13.77
C SER A 56 -15.31 5.35 -13.78
N ASP A 57 -14.24 6.14 -13.76
CA ASP A 57 -14.32 7.59 -13.91
C ASP A 57 -13.36 8.05 -15.01
N PRO A 58 -13.87 8.42 -16.20
CA PRO A 58 -13.02 8.88 -17.28
C PRO A 58 -12.40 10.25 -16.98
N GLU A 59 -12.91 10.99 -16.00
CA GLU A 59 -12.48 12.36 -15.66
C GLU A 59 -11.57 12.41 -14.44
N VAL A 60 -11.32 11.30 -13.75
CA VAL A 60 -10.44 11.27 -12.55
C VAL A 60 -9.24 10.34 -12.76
N SER A 61 -8.05 10.86 -12.49
CA SER A 61 -6.84 10.07 -12.33
C SER A 61 -6.68 9.70 -10.86
N VAL A 62 -6.83 8.42 -10.52
CA VAL A 62 -6.61 7.94 -9.15
C VAL A 62 -5.09 7.90 -8.89
N TYR A 63 -4.63 8.43 -7.76
CA TYR A 63 -3.22 8.34 -7.34
C TYR A 63 -3.05 7.66 -5.98
N SER A 64 -4.14 7.52 -5.23
CA SER A 64 -4.12 6.91 -3.90
C SER A 64 -3.43 5.55 -3.93
N ARG A 65 -2.37 5.44 -3.13
CA ARG A 65 -1.79 4.15 -2.76
C ARG A 65 -2.63 3.45 -1.72
N HIS A 66 -3.42 4.16 -0.92
CA HIS A 66 -4.33 3.57 0.05
C HIS A 66 -5.76 4.00 -0.29
N LEU A 67 -6.69 3.04 -0.32
CA LEU A 67 -8.13 3.28 -0.42
C LEU A 67 -8.75 3.06 0.96
N ALA A 68 -9.87 3.70 1.26
CA ALA A 68 -10.66 3.38 2.45
C ALA A 68 -12.10 3.03 2.05
N VAL A 69 -12.74 2.12 2.79
CA VAL A 69 -14.10 1.65 2.52
C VAL A 69 -14.97 2.04 3.71
N THR A 70 -16.12 2.67 3.45
CA THR A 70 -17.04 3.09 4.52
C THR A 70 -17.62 1.88 5.27
N SER A 71 -17.99 2.07 6.53
CA SER A 71 -18.56 1.06 7.43
C SER A 71 -19.81 0.36 6.86
N ASP A 72 -20.58 1.07 6.04
CA ASP A 72 -21.77 0.55 5.36
C ASP A 72 -21.48 -0.11 4.00
N ASN A 73 -20.21 -0.20 3.59
CA ASN A 73 -19.76 -0.62 2.25
C ASN A 73 -20.35 0.23 1.09
N GLY A 74 -20.92 1.40 1.39
CA GLY A 74 -21.63 2.23 0.45
C GLY A 74 -20.72 3.05 -0.47
N ALA A 75 -19.48 3.30 -0.04
CA ALA A 75 -18.51 4.10 -0.78
C ALA A 75 -17.06 3.66 -0.58
N VAL A 76 -16.25 3.97 -1.60
CA VAL A 76 -14.78 3.93 -1.52
C VAL A 76 -14.24 5.35 -1.53
N ILE A 77 -13.36 5.64 -0.58
CA ILE A 77 -12.68 6.93 -0.40
C ILE A 77 -11.25 6.82 -0.92
N TYR A 78 -10.82 7.79 -1.71
CA TYR A 78 -9.47 7.81 -2.30
C TYR A 78 -9.01 9.21 -2.65
N THR A 79 -7.70 9.37 -2.84
CA THR A 79 -7.08 10.58 -3.38
C THR A 79 -6.88 10.47 -4.90
N GLY A 80 -7.14 11.57 -5.61
CA GLY A 80 -6.92 11.65 -7.05
C GLY A 80 -6.98 13.09 -7.56
N GLU A 81 -6.89 13.23 -8.88
CA GLU A 81 -6.92 14.50 -9.58
C GLU A 81 -7.95 14.48 -10.71
N THR A 82 -8.67 15.58 -10.91
CA THR A 82 -9.52 15.75 -12.08
C THR A 82 -8.64 15.91 -13.33
N LYS A 83 -8.84 15.09 -14.36
CA LYS A 83 -8.05 15.15 -15.60
C LYS A 83 -8.15 16.54 -16.22
N GLY A 84 -6.99 17.18 -16.43
CA GLY A 84 -6.90 18.51 -17.00
C GLY A 84 -6.93 19.65 -15.97
N GLU A 85 -7.09 19.34 -14.69
CA GLU A 85 -6.86 20.26 -13.58
C GLU A 85 -5.55 19.89 -12.87
N THR A 86 -5.04 20.79 -12.01
CA THR A 86 -3.85 20.55 -11.16
C THR A 86 -4.22 20.37 -9.68
N THR A 87 -5.48 20.00 -9.44
CA THR A 87 -6.10 20.07 -8.11
C THR A 87 -6.33 18.67 -7.57
N ASN A 88 -5.64 18.35 -6.48
CA ASN A 88 -5.84 17.09 -5.77
C ASN A 88 -7.08 17.17 -4.89
N HIS A 89 -7.88 16.11 -4.94
CA HIS A 89 -9.09 15.97 -4.15
C HIS A 89 -9.10 14.64 -3.41
N ILE A 90 -9.86 14.62 -2.31
CA ILE A 90 -10.39 13.38 -1.76
C ILE A 90 -11.75 13.16 -2.39
N TYR A 91 -11.94 12.00 -2.99
CA TYR A 91 -13.20 11.59 -3.59
C TYR A 91 -13.93 10.62 -2.69
N ASN A 92 -15.23 10.84 -2.57
CA ASN A 92 -16.17 9.85 -2.10
C ASN A 92 -16.87 9.24 -3.32
N ARG A 93 -16.61 7.95 -3.59
CA ARG A 93 -17.22 7.21 -4.70
C ARG A 93 -18.25 6.23 -4.18
N ALA A 94 -19.50 6.67 -4.17
CA ALA A 94 -20.63 5.77 -4.07
C ALA A 94 -20.88 5.07 -5.42
N THR A 95 -21.67 4.00 -5.40
CA THR A 95 -22.04 3.22 -6.60
C THR A 95 -22.68 4.05 -7.72
N SER A 96 -23.27 5.21 -7.40
CA SER A 96 -24.03 6.03 -8.35
C SER A 96 -23.33 7.29 -8.87
N TYR A 97 -22.30 7.81 -8.20
CA TYR A 97 -21.62 9.05 -8.61
C TYR A 97 -20.27 9.24 -7.89
N VAL A 98 -19.37 10.04 -8.48
CA VAL A 98 -18.21 10.62 -7.79
C VAL A 98 -18.58 11.97 -7.20
N LYS A 99 -18.18 12.22 -5.96
CA LYS A 99 -18.25 13.54 -5.34
C LYS A 99 -16.87 13.92 -4.82
N PRO A 100 -16.25 15.02 -5.29
CA PRO A 100 -15.10 15.57 -4.59
C PRO A 100 -15.57 16.04 -3.20
N LEU A 101 -14.95 15.50 -2.16
CA LEU A 101 -15.26 15.80 -0.77
C LEU A 101 -14.43 16.98 -0.27
N VAL A 102 -13.11 16.89 -0.48
CA VAL A 102 -12.14 17.88 -0.01
C VAL A 102 -11.24 18.27 -1.17
N GLN A 103 -11.01 19.58 -1.33
CA GLN A 103 -9.95 20.10 -2.18
C GLN A 103 -8.69 20.25 -1.35
N MET A 104 -7.63 19.53 -1.71
CA MET A 104 -6.37 19.53 -0.97
C MET A 104 -5.48 20.68 -1.44
N THR A 105 -5.27 20.85 -2.74
CA THR A 105 -4.42 21.92 -3.28
C THR A 105 -5.25 23.06 -3.87
N THR A 106 -4.84 24.31 -3.66
CA THR A 106 -5.37 25.47 -4.41
C THR A 106 -4.29 25.99 -5.34
N ALA A 107 -4.68 26.56 -6.49
CA ALA A 107 -3.77 27.13 -7.49
C ALA A 107 -2.78 28.19 -6.92
N ASP A 108 -3.06 28.74 -5.72
CA ASP A 108 -2.24 29.74 -5.03
C ASP A 108 -1.15 29.16 -4.08
N SER A 109 -0.79 27.89 -4.27
CA SER A 109 0.47 27.22 -3.86
C SER A 109 1.06 27.49 -2.46
N THR A 110 0.56 26.79 -1.45
CA THR A 110 1.37 26.47 -0.24
C THR A 110 1.34 24.98 0.11
N ALA A 111 0.30 24.26 -0.32
CA ALA A 111 0.23 22.81 -0.21
C ALA A 111 1.15 22.12 -1.22
N LEU A 112 2.08 21.29 -0.74
CA LEU A 112 3.05 20.60 -1.58
C LEU A 112 2.57 19.23 -2.04
N ALA A 113 1.85 18.50 -1.19
CA ALA A 113 1.37 17.14 -1.46
C ALA A 113 0.44 16.62 -0.34
N GLY A 114 -0.38 15.61 -0.65
CA GLY A 114 -1.06 14.76 0.31
C GLY A 114 -1.64 13.54 -0.41
N TYR A 115 -1.29 12.34 0.06
CA TYR A 115 -1.52 11.08 -0.67
C TYR A 115 -2.13 9.97 0.18
N ALA A 116 -2.20 10.16 1.49
CA ALA A 116 -2.64 9.15 2.43
C ALA A 116 -3.98 9.57 3.05
N VAL A 117 -4.94 8.65 3.02
CA VAL A 117 -6.30 8.81 3.53
C VAL A 117 -6.68 7.55 4.30
N ASP A 118 -7.39 7.72 5.41
CA ASP A 118 -8.00 6.63 6.17
C ASP A 118 -9.32 7.09 6.82
N LEU A 119 -10.09 6.15 7.37
CA LEU A 119 -11.36 6.38 8.05
C LEU A 119 -11.27 5.96 9.52
N ASP A 120 -11.96 6.69 10.39
CA ASP A 120 -12.22 6.24 11.75
C ASP A 120 -13.55 5.45 11.86
N GLY A 121 -13.93 5.04 13.07
CA GLY A 121 -15.14 4.23 13.30
C GLY A 121 -16.46 4.98 13.10
N GLU A 122 -16.42 6.29 12.81
CA GLU A 122 -17.59 7.10 12.45
C GLU A 122 -17.55 7.50 10.96
N ASP A 123 -16.73 6.82 10.14
CA ASP A 123 -16.48 7.13 8.72
C ASP A 123 -15.99 8.57 8.48
N ARG A 124 -15.32 9.19 9.47
CA ARG A 124 -14.69 10.50 9.27
C ARG A 124 -13.37 10.31 8.53
N VAL A 125 -13.15 11.15 7.53
CA VAL A 125 -11.99 11.07 6.65
C VAL A 125 -10.82 11.78 7.28
N TYR A 126 -9.72 11.06 7.47
CA TYR A 126 -8.44 11.60 7.90
C TYR A 126 -7.46 11.61 6.74
N TYR A 127 -6.70 12.70 6.60
CA TYR A 127 -5.67 12.79 5.58
C TYR A 127 -4.50 13.66 6.01
N HIS A 128 -3.33 13.35 5.47
CA HIS A 128 -2.11 14.13 5.69
C HIS A 128 -1.89 15.14 4.57
N GLN A 129 -1.45 16.33 4.94
CA GLN A 129 -1.06 17.36 3.99
C GLN A 129 0.16 18.16 4.45
N LEU A 130 1.04 18.43 3.50
CA LEU A 130 2.26 19.20 3.69
C LEU A 130 2.10 20.64 3.20
N TYR A 131 2.51 21.61 4.02
CA TYR A 131 2.52 23.04 3.65
C TYR A 131 3.92 23.63 3.71
N GLN A 132 4.34 24.30 2.65
CA GLN A 132 5.54 25.15 2.70
C GLN A 132 5.22 26.46 3.41
N VAL A 133 5.98 26.77 4.46
CA VAL A 133 5.89 28.03 5.21
C VAL A 133 7.01 28.98 4.80
N LYS A 134 8.22 28.46 4.50
CA LYS A 134 9.40 29.18 3.99
C LYS A 134 10.24 28.28 3.08
N GLU A 135 11.25 28.85 2.43
CA GLU A 135 12.13 28.18 1.45
C GLU A 135 12.63 26.80 1.92
N ASP A 136 12.90 26.62 3.22
CA ASP A 136 13.34 25.35 3.82
C ASP A 136 12.49 24.90 5.02
N SER A 137 11.25 25.37 5.12
CA SER A 137 10.37 25.07 6.26
C SER A 137 9.02 24.59 5.78
N VAL A 138 8.64 23.41 6.25
CA VAL A 138 7.34 22.82 6.02
C VAL A 138 6.62 22.56 7.33
N VAL A 139 5.29 22.57 7.26
CA VAL A 139 4.39 22.19 8.34
C VAL A 139 3.55 21.04 7.85
N HIS A 140 3.52 19.98 8.64
CA HIS A 140 2.71 18.80 8.41
C HIS A 140 1.40 18.97 9.18
N ARG A 141 0.28 18.64 8.54
CA ARG A 141 -1.03 18.68 9.16
C ARG A 141 -1.78 17.39 8.89
N ILE A 142 -2.47 16.93 9.92
CA ILE A 142 -3.49 15.90 9.81
C ILE A 142 -4.83 16.62 9.87
N TYR A 143 -5.64 16.39 8.85
CA TYR A 143 -6.97 16.96 8.74
C TYR A 143 -8.03 15.90 8.97
N ARG A 144 -9.20 16.35 9.45
CA ARG A 144 -10.43 15.58 9.51
C ARG A 144 -11.51 16.24 8.68
N ALA A 145 -12.24 15.45 7.91
CA ALA A 145 -13.42 15.89 7.17
C ALA A 145 -14.57 14.87 7.33
N ASP A 146 -15.79 15.37 7.51
CA ASP A 146 -16.99 14.54 7.52
C ASP A 146 -17.46 14.26 6.09
N LEU A 147 -17.95 13.05 5.80
CA LEU A 147 -18.46 12.67 4.48
C LEU A 147 -19.64 13.54 3.99
N THR A 148 -20.34 14.19 4.91
CA THR A 148 -21.46 15.08 4.61
C THR A 148 -21.03 16.50 4.21
N MET A 149 -19.75 16.83 4.31
CA MET A 149 -19.25 18.16 3.96
C MET A 149 -19.46 18.47 2.47
N ASN A 150 -19.66 19.75 2.17
CA ASN A 150 -19.61 20.24 0.80
C ASN A 150 -18.20 20.76 0.53
N LEU A 151 -17.78 20.65 -0.74
CA LEU A 151 -16.45 21.08 -1.15
C LEU A 151 -16.20 22.55 -0.72
N GLY A 152 -15.20 22.74 0.14
CA GLY A 152 -14.80 24.06 0.64
C GLY A 152 -15.71 24.69 1.70
N SER A 153 -16.73 24.01 2.22
CA SER A 153 -17.57 24.58 3.30
C SER A 153 -18.29 23.52 4.17
N PRO A 154 -18.02 23.45 5.50
CA PRO A 154 -16.95 24.17 6.21
C PRO A 154 -15.55 23.71 5.77
N PRO A 155 -14.45 24.42 6.12
CA PRO A 155 -13.11 23.90 5.89
C PRO A 155 -12.87 22.64 6.76
N PRO A 156 -12.06 21.68 6.29
CA PRO A 156 -11.62 20.55 7.11
C PRO A 156 -10.95 21.01 8.41
N GLU A 157 -11.16 20.24 9.47
CA GLU A 157 -10.58 20.50 10.78
C GLU A 157 -9.12 20.09 10.82
N VAL A 158 -8.26 20.93 11.41
CA VAL A 158 -6.87 20.55 11.70
C VAL A 158 -6.85 19.80 13.03
N VAL A 159 -6.60 18.50 12.98
CA VAL A 159 -6.54 17.62 14.17
C VAL A 159 -5.19 17.80 14.87
N CYS A 160 -4.12 17.80 14.08
CA CYS A 160 -2.77 18.00 14.58
C CYS A 160 -1.96 18.78 13.55
N SER A 161 -1.09 19.65 14.04
CA SER A 161 -0.12 20.37 13.24
C SER A 161 1.23 20.25 13.93
N PHE A 162 2.23 19.83 13.18
CA PHE A 162 3.59 19.71 13.68
C PHE A 162 4.55 20.27 12.65
N ASP A 163 5.52 21.03 13.13
CA ASP A 163 6.71 21.40 12.37
C ASP A 163 7.78 20.32 12.58
N HIS A 164 8.94 20.53 11.97
CA HIS A 164 10.11 19.65 12.09
C HIS A 164 10.53 19.29 13.53
N LEU A 165 9.97 19.93 14.57
CA LEU A 165 10.36 19.79 15.97
C LEU A 165 9.47 18.85 16.78
N LEU A 166 8.28 18.48 16.31
CA LEU A 166 7.44 17.48 16.96
C LEU A 166 7.23 16.29 16.03
N VAL A 167 7.59 15.09 16.50
CA VAL A 167 7.59 13.78 15.81
C VAL A 167 8.93 13.43 15.11
N GLY A 168 10.04 13.44 15.85
CA GLY A 168 11.25 12.64 15.49
C GLY A 168 11.80 12.81 14.06
N PHE A 169 11.63 13.98 13.45
CA PHE A 169 12.04 14.30 12.08
C PHE A 169 13.45 14.90 12.03
N SER A 170 14.20 14.61 10.97
CA SER A 170 15.40 15.38 10.60
C SER A 170 15.02 16.54 9.69
N GLU A 171 15.90 17.54 9.57
CA GLU A 171 15.78 18.68 8.63
C GLU A 171 15.63 18.24 7.15
N GLU A 172 15.86 16.97 6.84
CA GLU A 172 15.82 16.39 5.49
C GLU A 172 14.42 15.87 5.08
N GLY A 173 13.48 15.75 6.03
CA GLY A 173 12.13 15.18 5.84
C GLY A 173 11.15 16.08 5.08
N SER A 174 11.48 16.48 3.86
CA SER A 174 10.65 17.37 3.02
C SER A 174 9.51 16.68 2.26
N SER A 175 9.30 15.36 2.46
CA SER A 175 8.32 14.57 1.69
C SER A 175 6.98 14.40 2.43
N ALA A 176 5.90 14.33 1.66
CA ALA A 176 4.58 14.00 2.21
C ALA A 176 4.53 12.53 2.67
N ALA A 177 3.70 12.27 3.68
CA ALA A 177 3.47 10.90 4.12
C ALA A 177 2.83 10.11 2.98
N ASP A 178 3.35 8.92 2.71
CA ASP A 178 2.78 8.00 1.73
C ASP A 178 1.99 6.87 2.38
N HIS A 179 2.00 6.81 3.71
CA HIS A 179 1.14 5.95 4.51
C HIS A 179 0.53 6.72 5.69
N LEU A 180 -0.76 6.49 5.94
CA LEU A 180 -1.50 7.00 7.09
C LEU A 180 -2.54 5.95 7.43
N THR A 181 -2.61 5.58 8.71
CA THR A 181 -3.74 4.84 9.26
C THR A 181 -4.15 5.46 10.58
N VAL A 182 -5.45 5.40 10.90
CA VAL A 182 -6.06 6.01 12.08
C VAL A 182 -6.84 4.98 12.90
N SER A 183 -6.82 5.12 14.22
CA SER A 183 -7.67 4.34 15.12
C SER A 183 -9.15 4.71 15.00
N SER A 184 -10.07 3.84 15.43
CA SER A 184 -11.51 4.12 15.33
C SER A 184 -11.97 5.35 16.10
N ASP A 185 -11.26 5.74 17.17
CA ASP A 185 -11.56 6.95 17.94
C ASP A 185 -10.99 8.23 17.32
N GLY A 186 -10.19 8.12 16.25
CA GLY A 186 -9.61 9.26 15.55
C GLY A 186 -8.48 9.96 16.30
N LEU A 187 -7.90 9.33 17.33
CA LEU A 187 -6.91 9.93 18.23
C LEU A 187 -5.52 9.30 18.17
N THR A 188 -5.34 8.20 17.43
CA THR A 188 -4.05 7.53 17.27
C THR A 188 -3.76 7.28 15.80
N PHE A 189 -2.50 7.47 15.41
CA PHE A 189 -2.07 7.43 14.02
C PHE A 189 -0.79 6.62 13.88
N ILE A 190 -0.69 5.84 12.79
CA ILE A 190 0.58 5.38 12.27
C ILE A 190 0.80 6.09 10.95
N ILE A 191 1.96 6.75 10.84
CA ILE A 191 2.30 7.58 9.69
C ILE A 191 3.64 7.09 9.14
N GLY A 192 3.68 6.82 7.84
CA GLY A 192 4.86 6.31 7.15
C GLY A 192 5.38 7.28 6.10
N TRP A 193 6.70 7.38 6.04
CA TRP A 193 7.44 8.07 4.99
C TRP A 193 8.50 7.14 4.42
N ASN A 194 8.52 6.95 3.10
CA ASN A 194 9.46 6.08 2.37
C ASN A 194 10.93 6.15 2.83
N GLU A 195 11.42 7.32 3.23
CA GLU A 195 12.85 7.54 3.54
C GLU A 195 13.15 7.66 5.04
N VAL A 196 12.12 7.84 5.87
CA VAL A 196 12.27 8.14 7.30
C VAL A 196 11.82 6.98 8.17
N GLY A 197 10.82 6.22 7.71
CA GLY A 197 10.22 5.10 8.42
C GLY A 197 8.82 5.40 8.93
N PHE A 198 8.36 4.55 9.86
CA PHE A 198 7.01 4.60 10.41
C PHE A 198 7.00 5.12 11.85
N TYR A 199 6.02 5.96 12.14
CA TYR A 199 5.87 6.60 13.44
C TYR A 199 4.48 6.32 14.00
N TYR A 200 4.46 5.99 15.29
CA TYR A 200 3.26 5.97 16.11
C TYR A 200 3.06 7.35 16.73
N LEU A 201 1.82 7.86 16.68
CA LEU A 201 1.40 9.13 17.27
C LEU A 201 0.10 8.94 18.05
N ASP A 202 0.09 9.33 19.33
CA ASP A 202 -1.10 9.31 20.20
C ASP A 202 -1.42 10.72 20.70
N LEU A 203 -2.66 11.15 20.49
CA LEU A 203 -3.15 12.48 20.85
C LEU A 203 -4.05 12.49 22.10
N ARG A 204 -4.19 11.38 22.84
CA ARG A 204 -5.09 11.30 24.01
C ARG A 204 -4.60 12.08 25.24
N GLY A 205 -3.33 12.47 25.28
CA GLY A 205 -2.73 13.21 26.39
C GLY A 205 -2.68 14.72 26.17
N ASP A 206 -2.33 15.47 27.23
CA ASP A 206 -2.05 16.91 27.14
C ASP A 206 -0.83 17.20 26.22
N GLU A 207 0.08 16.23 26.13
CA GLU A 207 1.21 16.24 25.20
C GLU A 207 1.11 15.00 24.28
N PRO A 208 1.25 15.17 22.95
CA PRO A 208 1.30 14.05 22.02
C PRO A 208 2.45 13.08 22.34
N ILE A 209 2.16 11.78 22.33
CA ILE A 209 3.19 10.74 22.44
C ILE A 209 3.60 10.33 21.03
N SER A 210 4.90 10.32 20.74
CA SER A 210 5.43 9.84 19.46
C SER A 210 6.56 8.83 19.63
N SER A 211 6.55 7.74 18.86
CA SER A 211 7.64 6.75 18.83
C SER A 211 7.87 6.16 17.45
N ILE A 212 9.13 5.85 17.13
CA ILE A 212 9.52 5.20 15.88
C ILE A 212 9.21 3.70 15.94
N LEU A 213 8.57 3.18 14.89
CA LEU A 213 8.41 1.75 14.65
C LEU A 213 9.63 1.25 13.86
N LYS A 214 10.54 0.56 14.55
CA LYS A 214 11.81 0.11 13.95
C LYS A 214 11.60 -1.03 12.96
N ASP A 215 12.38 -0.99 11.88
CA ASP A 215 12.42 -2.01 10.83
C ASP A 215 11.08 -2.28 10.15
N VAL A 216 10.13 -1.34 10.28
CA VAL A 216 8.80 -1.38 9.68
C VAL A 216 8.82 -0.71 8.31
N VAL A 217 8.23 -1.37 7.32
CA VAL A 217 8.05 -0.84 5.96
C VAL A 217 6.59 -0.62 5.59
N GLU A 218 5.67 -1.08 6.45
CA GLU A 218 4.23 -0.91 6.32
C GLU A 218 3.57 -1.24 7.67
N ALA A 219 2.58 -0.47 8.12
CA ALA A 219 1.85 -0.79 9.34
C ALA A 219 0.43 -0.21 9.35
N VAL A 220 -0.56 -1.04 9.68
CA VAL A 220 -1.99 -0.71 9.66
C VAL A 220 -2.61 -0.95 11.03
N PHE A 221 -3.42 -0.02 11.52
CA PHE A 221 -4.11 -0.19 12.80
C PHE A 221 -5.26 -1.19 12.70
N PHE A 222 -5.47 -1.92 13.80
CA PHE A 222 -6.82 -2.43 14.06
C PHE A 222 -7.71 -1.28 14.52
N PRO A 223 -9.02 -1.38 14.27
CA PRO A 223 -9.98 -0.37 14.71
C PRO A 223 -9.98 -0.14 16.22
N ASP A 224 -9.56 -1.10 17.04
CA ASP A 224 -9.42 -0.88 18.49
C ASP A 224 -8.35 0.16 18.90
N GLY A 225 -7.49 0.59 17.98
CA GLY A 225 -6.45 1.58 18.24
C GLY A 225 -5.33 1.10 19.18
N ILE A 226 -5.31 -0.19 19.51
CA ILE A 226 -4.33 -0.82 20.40
C ILE A 226 -3.47 -1.80 19.61
N ARG A 227 -4.11 -2.65 18.81
CA ARG A 227 -3.44 -3.63 17.96
C ARG A 227 -3.11 -3.00 16.62
N TYR A 228 -2.02 -3.43 16.03
CA TYR A 228 -1.64 -3.06 14.68
C TYR A 228 -0.93 -4.24 14.02
N VAL A 229 -0.98 -4.27 12.70
CA VAL A 229 -0.23 -5.23 11.90
C VAL A 229 0.87 -4.48 11.19
N TYR A 230 2.07 -5.04 11.14
CA TYR A 230 3.17 -4.44 10.39
C TYR A 230 3.93 -5.45 9.56
N ALA A 231 4.53 -5.00 8.47
CA ALA A 231 5.53 -5.74 7.71
C ALA A 231 6.93 -5.22 8.05
N ASP A 232 7.90 -6.14 8.18
CA ASP A 232 9.31 -5.81 8.28
C ASP A 232 9.99 -5.67 6.90
N GLY A 233 11.25 -5.26 6.87
CA GLY A 233 12.04 -5.14 5.63
C GLY A 233 12.29 -6.45 4.86
N LEU A 234 11.90 -7.60 5.40
CA LEU A 234 11.91 -8.91 4.73
C LEU A 234 10.49 -9.38 4.35
N ASP A 235 9.52 -8.46 4.39
CA ASP A 235 8.11 -8.68 4.14
C ASP A 235 7.45 -9.66 5.13
N ASN A 236 8.05 -9.93 6.30
CA ASN A 236 7.37 -10.72 7.33
C ASN A 236 6.31 -9.86 8.00
N ILE A 237 5.13 -10.44 8.18
CA ILE A 237 3.96 -9.75 8.72
C ILE A 237 3.75 -10.21 10.15
N TYR A 238 3.62 -9.24 11.04
CA TYR A 238 3.40 -9.47 12.45
C TYR A 238 2.17 -8.73 12.95
N LEU A 239 1.44 -9.39 13.86
CA LEU A 239 0.42 -8.78 14.70
C LEU A 239 1.07 -8.34 16.01
N ALA A 240 0.89 -7.08 16.37
CA ALA A 240 1.47 -6.48 17.58
C ALA A 240 0.42 -5.64 18.32
N SER A 241 0.70 -5.34 19.58
CA SER A 241 -0.01 -4.32 20.33
C SER A 241 0.95 -3.25 20.82
N ILE A 242 0.47 -2.02 20.98
CA ILE A 242 1.28 -0.93 21.50
C ILE A 242 1.83 -1.30 22.88
N GLY A 243 3.14 -1.17 23.05
CA GLY A 243 3.84 -1.45 24.30
C GLY A 243 4.20 -2.93 24.52
N GLU A 244 3.83 -3.83 23.62
CA GLU A 244 4.29 -5.23 23.66
C GLU A 244 5.69 -5.39 23.07
N HIS A 245 6.43 -6.38 23.57
CA HIS A 245 7.81 -6.65 23.16
C HIS A 245 7.96 -7.86 22.22
N GLU A 246 6.94 -8.72 22.13
CA GLU A 246 6.98 -9.96 21.35
C GLU A 246 5.77 -10.02 20.40
N PRO A 247 5.91 -9.54 19.16
CA PRO A 247 4.83 -9.56 18.18
C PRO A 247 4.62 -10.98 17.60
N GLU A 248 3.38 -11.33 17.24
CA GLU A 248 3.03 -12.63 16.66
C GLU A 248 3.29 -12.62 15.16
N TYR A 249 4.14 -13.54 14.66
CA TYR A 249 4.29 -13.76 13.22
C TYR A 249 3.01 -14.40 12.64
N ILE A 250 2.36 -13.72 11.70
CA ILE A 250 1.10 -14.18 11.08
C ILE A 250 1.24 -14.50 9.59
N GLY A 251 2.31 -14.07 8.94
CA GLY A 251 2.50 -14.33 7.51
C GLY A 251 3.69 -13.63 6.89
N ASN A 252 3.71 -13.61 5.55
CA ASN A 252 4.72 -12.89 4.79
C ASN A 252 4.08 -12.39 3.49
N GLY A 253 4.39 -11.15 3.11
CA GLY A 253 3.81 -10.41 1.98
C GLY A 253 3.78 -8.90 2.24
N ARG A 254 3.03 -8.16 1.41
CA ARG A 254 2.94 -6.69 1.45
C ARG A 254 1.52 -6.23 1.17
N HIS A 255 1.27 -4.92 1.33
CA HIS A 255 -0.04 -4.31 1.10
C HIS A 255 -1.06 -4.82 2.11
N ILE A 256 -0.75 -4.58 3.38
CA ILE A 256 -1.53 -5.02 4.52
C ILE A 256 -2.83 -4.20 4.55
N SER A 257 -3.93 -4.88 4.86
CA SER A 257 -5.19 -4.24 5.21
C SER A 257 -5.87 -5.01 6.33
N VAL A 258 -6.65 -4.32 7.15
CA VAL A 258 -7.29 -4.86 8.35
C VAL A 258 -8.77 -4.52 8.34
N SER A 259 -9.62 -5.44 8.79
CA SER A 259 -11.05 -5.23 8.98
C SER A 259 -11.41 -5.07 10.47
N GLU A 260 -12.58 -4.47 10.74
CA GLU A 260 -13.14 -4.40 12.10
C GLU A 260 -13.46 -5.79 12.68
N ASP A 261 -13.84 -6.73 11.81
CA ASP A 261 -14.19 -8.08 12.21
C ASP A 261 -12.99 -9.02 12.46
N GLY A 262 -11.77 -8.47 12.56
CA GLY A 262 -10.62 -9.25 13.01
C GLY A 262 -9.84 -9.94 11.90
N LYS A 263 -9.98 -9.52 10.64
CA LYS A 263 -9.21 -10.10 9.52
C LYS A 263 -8.05 -9.21 9.13
N VAL A 264 -7.00 -9.86 8.65
CA VAL A 264 -5.80 -9.23 8.09
C VAL A 264 -5.61 -9.77 6.69
N ALA A 265 -5.63 -8.89 5.70
CA ALA A 265 -5.29 -9.21 4.34
C ALA A 265 -3.87 -8.75 3.99
N TRP A 266 -3.23 -9.47 3.08
CA TRP A 266 -2.01 -9.03 2.41
C TRP A 266 -1.88 -9.70 1.05
N VAL A 267 -0.95 -9.21 0.23
CA VAL A 267 -0.63 -9.78 -1.06
C VAL A 267 0.72 -10.46 -1.03
N LYS A 268 0.77 -11.69 -1.53
CA LYS A 268 2.02 -12.42 -1.79
C LYS A 268 1.84 -13.31 -3.00
N ASN A 269 2.84 -13.34 -3.87
CA ASN A 269 2.85 -14.18 -5.07
C ASN A 269 1.54 -14.04 -5.88
N GLN A 270 1.06 -12.81 -6.07
CA GLN A 270 -0.14 -12.52 -6.86
C GLN A 270 -1.46 -13.05 -6.26
N LEU A 271 -1.46 -13.51 -5.02
CA LEU A 271 -2.65 -13.96 -4.30
C LEU A 271 -2.99 -12.98 -3.18
N LEU A 272 -4.29 -12.80 -2.94
CA LEU A 272 -4.77 -12.22 -1.69
C LEU A 272 -4.72 -13.32 -0.63
N HIS A 273 -3.99 -13.08 0.45
CA HIS A 273 -4.02 -13.89 1.66
C HIS A 273 -4.93 -13.20 2.67
N LEU A 274 -5.76 -13.97 3.36
CA LEU A 274 -6.67 -13.50 4.39
C LEU A 274 -6.46 -14.34 5.64
N TYR A 275 -5.89 -13.72 6.67
CA TYR A 275 -5.74 -14.30 8.00
C TYR A 275 -6.88 -13.84 8.89
N ASP A 276 -7.53 -14.80 9.54
CA ASP A 276 -8.54 -14.56 10.56
C ASP A 276 -7.88 -14.67 11.95
N VAL A 277 -7.85 -13.57 12.71
CA VAL A 277 -7.11 -13.48 13.98
C VAL A 277 -7.65 -14.45 15.03
N ASP A 278 -8.97 -14.66 15.05
CA ASP A 278 -9.63 -15.50 16.05
C ASP A 278 -9.36 -16.99 15.79
N THR A 279 -9.45 -17.41 14.53
CA THR A 279 -9.29 -18.83 14.14
C THR A 279 -7.85 -19.18 13.77
N LYS A 280 -6.99 -18.17 13.57
CA LYS A 280 -5.61 -18.28 13.09
C LYS A 280 -5.47 -18.99 11.75
N LYS A 281 -6.52 -18.97 10.92
CA LYS A 281 -6.53 -19.61 9.60
C LYS A 281 -6.20 -18.61 8.52
N ILE A 282 -5.43 -19.07 7.53
CA ILE A 282 -5.13 -18.32 6.31
C ILE A 282 -5.94 -18.93 5.16
N THR A 283 -6.71 -18.10 4.47
CA THR A 283 -7.36 -18.42 3.19
C THR A 283 -6.69 -17.62 2.08
N GLN A 284 -6.66 -18.17 0.87
CA GLN A 284 -6.01 -17.54 -0.28
C GLN A 284 -7.01 -17.40 -1.43
N TYR A 285 -6.96 -16.26 -2.13
CA TYR A 285 -7.86 -15.95 -3.23
C TYR A 285 -7.10 -15.48 -4.47
N ASN A 286 -7.58 -15.91 -5.62
CA ASN A 286 -7.15 -15.35 -6.90
C ASN A 286 -7.83 -13.99 -7.15
N PRO A 287 -7.15 -13.04 -7.84
CA PRO A 287 -7.81 -11.85 -8.36
C PRO A 287 -9.03 -12.23 -9.22
N PRO A 288 -10.01 -11.33 -9.40
CA PRO A 288 -11.17 -11.63 -10.24
C PRO A 288 -10.74 -11.91 -11.69
N LYS A 289 -11.41 -12.84 -12.36
CA LYS A 289 -11.05 -13.32 -13.72
C LYS A 289 -10.97 -12.22 -14.80
N ASN A 290 -11.64 -11.10 -14.58
CA ASN A 290 -11.74 -10.00 -15.54
C ASN A 290 -10.77 -8.85 -15.22
N VAL A 291 -9.86 -9.05 -14.28
CA VAL A 291 -8.81 -8.09 -13.89
C VAL A 291 -7.51 -8.54 -14.54
N ALA A 292 -6.90 -7.62 -15.30
CA ALA A 292 -5.85 -7.94 -16.27
C ALA A 292 -4.52 -8.37 -15.63
N SER A 293 -4.28 -8.00 -14.37
CA SER A 293 -3.06 -8.31 -13.65
C SER A 293 -3.31 -8.47 -12.16
N ALA A 294 -2.63 -9.42 -11.53
CA ALA A 294 -2.62 -9.52 -10.08
C ALA A 294 -1.81 -8.41 -9.40
N GLN A 295 -1.06 -7.60 -10.17
CA GLN A 295 -0.48 -6.35 -9.70
C GLN A 295 -1.55 -5.34 -9.28
N ASP A 296 -2.78 -5.51 -9.74
CA ASP A 296 -3.93 -4.69 -9.32
C ASP A 296 -4.33 -4.94 -7.86
N LEU A 297 -3.98 -6.09 -7.28
CA LEU A 297 -4.20 -6.32 -5.85
C LEU A 297 -3.23 -5.51 -4.97
N MET A 298 -2.21 -4.84 -5.55
CA MET A 298 -1.31 -3.99 -4.79
C MET A 298 -2.12 -2.85 -4.13
N ASN A 299 -2.05 -2.81 -2.80
CA ASN A 299 -2.82 -1.94 -1.94
C ASN A 299 -4.35 -2.15 -1.97
N ALA A 300 -4.77 -3.41 -2.01
CA ALA A 300 -6.14 -3.76 -1.73
C ALA A 300 -6.52 -3.45 -0.27
N THR A 301 -7.73 -2.94 -0.05
CA THR A 301 -8.27 -2.56 1.25
C THR A 301 -9.49 -3.42 1.56
N LEU A 302 -9.49 -4.08 2.72
CA LEU A 302 -10.64 -4.81 3.25
C LEU A 302 -11.73 -3.84 3.67
N SER A 303 -12.98 -4.24 3.45
CA SER A 303 -14.11 -3.59 4.11
C SER A 303 -14.10 -3.85 5.62
N PRO A 304 -14.76 -2.98 6.42
CA PRO A 304 -14.91 -3.19 7.85
C PRO A 304 -15.53 -4.54 8.24
N ASP A 305 -16.48 -5.02 7.44
CA ASP A 305 -17.10 -6.34 7.64
C ASP A 305 -16.24 -7.54 7.24
N GLY A 306 -15.02 -7.30 6.72
CA GLY A 306 -14.07 -8.34 6.32
C GLY A 306 -14.55 -9.28 5.22
N ARG A 307 -15.62 -8.91 4.50
CA ARG A 307 -16.24 -9.72 3.43
C ARG A 307 -16.04 -9.13 2.06
N HIS A 308 -15.57 -7.90 1.96
CA HIS A 308 -15.33 -7.23 0.69
C HIS A 308 -13.91 -6.68 0.63
N LEU A 309 -13.50 -6.37 -0.58
CA LEU A 309 -12.17 -5.86 -0.90
C LEU A 309 -12.29 -4.79 -1.99
N ALA A 310 -11.73 -3.61 -1.74
CA ALA A 310 -11.53 -2.58 -2.74
C ALA A 310 -10.07 -2.59 -3.22
N PHE A 311 -9.83 -2.47 -4.52
CA PHE A 311 -8.49 -2.24 -5.04
C PHE A 311 -8.53 -1.44 -6.34
N ARG A 312 -7.39 -0.87 -6.71
CA ARG A 312 -7.25 -0.15 -7.97
C ARG A 312 -6.85 -1.13 -9.07
N SER A 313 -7.64 -1.20 -10.14
CA SER A 313 -7.25 -1.91 -11.36
C SER A 313 -6.52 -0.99 -12.32
N TYR A 314 -5.39 -1.45 -12.85
CA TYR A 314 -4.63 -0.76 -13.87
C TYR A 314 -4.96 -1.36 -15.24
N ASP A 315 -5.78 -0.63 -16.03
CA ASP A 315 -5.81 -0.84 -17.47
C ASP A 315 -5.01 0.30 -18.14
N HIS A 316 -4.35 -0.01 -19.24
CA HIS A 316 -3.44 0.90 -19.97
C HIS A 316 -4.11 2.17 -20.51
N LEU A 317 -5.44 2.29 -20.39
CA LEU A 317 -6.25 3.42 -20.84
C LEU A 317 -7.11 4.05 -19.74
N ASP A 318 -7.40 3.34 -18.65
CA ASP A 318 -8.31 3.78 -17.58
C ASP A 318 -7.89 3.20 -16.22
N SER A 319 -8.03 4.01 -15.16
CA SER A 319 -7.91 3.54 -13.78
C SER A 319 -9.29 3.35 -13.18
N ASP A 320 -9.61 2.11 -12.83
CA ASP A 320 -10.87 1.80 -12.16
C ASP A 320 -10.60 1.37 -10.73
N ILE A 321 -11.60 1.56 -9.86
CA ILE A 321 -11.62 0.91 -8.55
C ILE A 321 -12.56 -0.28 -8.68
N VAL A 322 -12.10 -1.45 -8.23
CA VAL A 322 -12.87 -2.68 -8.21
C VAL A 322 -13.24 -2.97 -6.77
N PHE A 323 -14.52 -3.26 -6.53
CA PHE A 323 -15.03 -3.74 -5.25
C PHE A 323 -15.55 -5.15 -5.42
N CYS A 324 -15.04 -6.07 -4.60
CA CYS A 324 -15.29 -7.49 -4.72
C CYS A 324 -15.74 -8.11 -3.41
N SER A 325 -16.59 -9.13 -3.50
CA SER A 325 -16.92 -10.03 -2.40
C SER A 325 -15.91 -11.17 -2.28
N LEU A 326 -15.57 -11.50 -1.04
CA LEU A 326 -14.88 -12.71 -0.64
C LEU A 326 -15.90 -13.89 -0.63
N PRO A 327 -15.55 -15.05 -1.24
CA PRO A 327 -16.38 -16.25 -1.34
C PRO A 327 -16.99 -16.82 -0.06
#